data_AF-A0A9X8UTY3-F1
#
_entry.id   AF-A0A9X8UTY3-F1
#
_cell.length_a   1.000
_cell.length_b   1.000
_cell.length_c   1.000
_cell.angle_alpha   90.00
_cell.angle_beta   90.00
_cell.angle_gamma   90.00
#
_symmetry.space_group_name_H-M   'P 1'
#
loop_
_entity.id
_entity.type
_entity.pdbx_description
1 polymer ?
#
loop_
_entity_poly.entity_id
_entity_poly.type
_entity_poly.pdbx_seq_one_letter_code
_entity_poly.pdbx_strand_id
1 'polypeptide(L)'
;MSNSTRDKNQGEMKEQAVHSEPYILVPHTVTDIEDFVANPENYLVSMFQEPERAAEMWRNRLKENPYGSEGFLSLSYYGIDLISGDLWDEVTGIWFELLELVEEFMEKGSAERLFPGQPVPLRLEVKGRSTLFTVNRQTNIVDPDDFIPGILDEAYRYYSWVEENIGTDESQALQSVNSLRHQFLERKHSS
;
A
#
# COMPACT_ATOMS: atom_id res chain seq x y z
N MET A 1 -22.82 -48.80 5.66
CA MET A 1 -21.50 -48.29 6.12
C MET A 1 -20.67 -48.11 4.86
N SER A 2 -20.23 -46.92 4.42
CA SER A 2 -20.08 -45.63 5.08
C SER A 2 -20.35 -44.50 4.08
N ASN A 3 -20.87 -43.38 4.60
CA ASN A 3 -20.91 -42.07 3.96
C ASN A 3 -19.51 -41.61 3.57
N SER A 4 -19.40 -40.92 2.43
CA SER A 4 -18.40 -39.87 2.26
C SER A 4 -19.04 -38.73 1.49
N THR A 5 -19.75 -37.89 2.25
CA THR A 5 -19.97 -36.49 1.90
C THR A 5 -18.60 -35.85 1.83
N ARG A 6 -18.12 -35.50 0.62
CA ARG A 6 -16.95 -34.63 0.48
C ARG A 6 -17.42 -33.20 0.62
N ASP A 7 -16.76 -32.53 1.56
CA ASP A 7 -17.04 -31.22 2.09
C ASP A 7 -17.22 -30.14 1.02
N LYS A 8 -18.35 -29.44 1.16
CA LYS A 8 -18.51 -28.06 0.73
C LYS A 8 -17.73 -27.19 1.72
N ASN A 9 -16.64 -26.59 1.28
CA ASN A 9 -16.07 -25.37 1.87
C ASN A 9 -15.05 -24.79 0.88
N GLN A 10 -15.53 -24.29 -0.25
CA GLN A 10 -14.90 -23.13 -0.87
C GLN A 10 -15.49 -21.94 -0.12
N GLY A 11 -14.75 -21.43 0.86
CA GLY A 11 -15.06 -20.12 1.41
C GLY A 11 -15.05 -19.14 0.25
N GLU A 12 -16.13 -18.38 0.08
CA GLU A 12 -16.13 -17.21 -0.78
C GLU A 12 -14.92 -16.37 -0.38
N MET A 13 -13.88 -16.33 -1.22
CA MET A 13 -12.85 -15.31 -1.06
C MET A 13 -13.57 -14.00 -1.32
N LYS A 14 -13.93 -13.29 -0.25
CA LYS A 14 -14.32 -11.89 -0.38
C LYS A 14 -13.17 -11.21 -1.13
N GLU A 15 -13.50 -10.59 -2.24
CA GLU A 15 -12.59 -9.70 -2.94
C GLU A 15 -12.03 -8.71 -1.91
N GLN A 16 -10.70 -8.65 -1.80
CA GLN A 16 -10.06 -7.70 -0.89
C GLN A 16 -10.43 -6.30 -1.36
N ALA A 17 -10.97 -5.48 -0.45
CA ALA A 17 -11.46 -4.16 -0.80
C ALA A 17 -10.33 -3.26 -1.31
N VAL A 18 -9.15 -3.36 -0.71
CA VAL A 18 -7.93 -2.68 -1.14
C VAL A 18 -6.95 -3.71 -1.68
N HIS A 19 -6.31 -3.40 -2.79
CA HIS A 19 -5.21 -4.19 -3.34
C HIS A 19 -4.05 -3.27 -3.69
N SER A 20 -2.83 -3.73 -3.41
CA SER A 20 -1.60 -3.05 -3.76
C SER A 20 -0.64 -3.93 -4.54
N GLU A 21 0.11 -3.30 -5.44
CA GLU A 21 1.29 -3.90 -6.06
C GLU A 21 2.42 -2.85 -6.01
N PRO A 22 3.42 -3.05 -5.16
CA PRO A 22 4.61 -2.23 -5.08
C PRO A 22 5.64 -2.74 -6.09
N TYR A 23 6.27 -1.79 -6.76
CA TYR A 23 7.24 -2.04 -7.81
C TYR A 23 8.55 -1.34 -7.49
N ILE A 24 9.66 -1.99 -7.82
CA ILE A 24 10.98 -1.38 -7.83
C ILE A 24 11.23 -0.78 -9.22
N LEU A 25 11.62 0.50 -9.26
CA LEU A 25 12.00 1.15 -10.51
C LEU A 25 13.28 0.50 -11.05
N VAL A 26 13.39 0.27 -12.36
CA VAL A 26 14.59 -0.30 -12.99
C VAL A 26 15.72 0.74 -13.05
N PRO A 27 15.53 1.90 -13.70
CA PRO A 27 16.43 3.03 -13.50
C PRO A 27 16.27 3.59 -12.08
N HIS A 28 17.25 4.37 -11.61
CA HIS A 28 17.12 5.09 -10.33
C HIS A 28 16.24 6.35 -10.44
N THR A 29 15.95 6.81 -11.66
CA THR A 29 15.10 7.98 -11.92
C THR A 29 14.46 7.83 -13.29
N VAL A 30 13.20 8.22 -13.41
CA VAL A 30 12.52 8.32 -14.70
C VAL A 30 12.90 9.63 -15.39
N THR A 31 13.54 9.55 -16.54
CA THR A 31 13.90 10.73 -17.36
C THR A 31 12.93 10.98 -18.52
N ASP A 32 12.14 9.97 -18.88
CA ASP A 32 11.10 10.05 -19.92
C ASP A 32 9.78 9.59 -19.31
N ILE A 33 8.95 10.56 -18.91
CA ILE A 33 7.69 10.28 -18.24
C ILE A 33 6.63 9.77 -19.21
N GLU A 34 6.69 10.18 -20.48
CA GLU A 34 5.73 9.71 -21.50
C GLU A 34 5.96 8.22 -21.79
N ASP A 35 7.22 7.80 -21.92
CA ASP A 35 7.56 6.38 -22.13
C ASP A 35 7.29 5.54 -20.88
N PHE A 36 7.57 6.07 -19.68
CA PHE A 36 7.26 5.39 -18.42
C PHE A 36 5.75 5.09 -18.29
N VAL A 37 4.90 6.06 -18.60
CA VAL A 37 3.45 5.89 -18.54
C VAL A 37 2.96 4.96 -19.65
N ALA A 38 3.57 5.00 -20.84
CA ALA A 38 3.16 4.18 -21.98
C ALA A 38 3.63 2.72 -21.89
N ASN A 39 4.81 2.47 -21.31
CA ASN A 39 5.48 1.17 -21.27
C ASN A 39 6.05 0.86 -19.87
N PRO A 40 5.24 0.87 -18.80
CA PRO A 40 5.70 0.74 -17.42
C PRO A 40 6.48 -0.56 -17.14
N GLU A 41 6.23 -1.63 -17.89
CA GLU A 41 6.94 -2.92 -17.78
C GLU A 41 8.44 -2.83 -18.11
N ASN A 42 8.86 -1.80 -18.86
CA ASN A 42 10.28 -1.55 -19.12
C ASN A 42 10.98 -0.88 -17.93
N TYR A 43 10.20 -0.32 -17.01
CA TYR A 43 10.67 0.50 -15.92
C TYR A 43 10.40 -0.10 -14.55
N LEU A 44 9.51 -1.07 -14.43
CA LEU A 44 9.04 -1.57 -13.14
C LEU A 44 9.26 -3.07 -13.00
N VAL A 45 9.71 -3.48 -11.82
CA VAL A 45 9.76 -4.88 -11.40
C VAL A 45 8.83 -5.04 -10.20
N SER A 46 7.80 -5.86 -10.35
CA SER A 46 6.84 -6.13 -9.28
C SER A 46 7.52 -6.87 -8.13
N MET A 47 7.29 -6.40 -6.90
CA MET A 47 7.83 -7.05 -5.71
C MET A 47 7.12 -8.37 -5.42
N PHE A 48 5.83 -8.50 -5.76
CA PHE A 48 5.08 -9.71 -5.46
C PHE A 48 5.07 -10.74 -6.59
N GLN A 49 5.12 -10.33 -7.85
CA GLN A 49 5.17 -11.24 -9.00
C GLN A 49 6.61 -11.67 -9.34
N GLU A 50 7.60 -10.81 -9.09
CA GLU A 50 9.02 -11.08 -9.35
C GLU A 50 9.90 -10.86 -8.09
N PRO A 51 9.60 -11.52 -6.95
CA PRO A 51 10.20 -11.19 -5.64
C PRO A 51 11.72 -11.31 -5.61
N GLU A 52 12.29 -12.35 -6.23
CA GLU A 52 13.74 -12.56 -6.26
C GLU A 52 14.47 -11.43 -7.02
N ARG A 53 13.92 -11.03 -8.17
CA ARG A 53 14.47 -9.97 -9.00
C ARG A 53 14.34 -8.61 -8.32
N ALA A 54 13.18 -8.30 -7.75
CA ALA A 54 12.95 -7.07 -6.99
C ALA A 54 13.91 -6.98 -5.78
N ALA A 55 14.06 -8.07 -5.03
CA ALA A 55 14.96 -8.12 -3.88
C ALA A 55 16.44 -8.00 -4.27
N GLU A 56 16.88 -8.62 -5.36
CA GLU A 56 18.23 -8.44 -5.89
C GLU A 56 18.51 -6.97 -6.22
N MET A 57 17.58 -6.32 -6.93
CA MET A 57 17.69 -4.90 -7.28
C MET A 57 17.78 -4.01 -6.05
N TRP A 58 16.85 -4.18 -5.10
CA TRP A 58 16.86 -3.43 -3.84
C TRP A 58 18.18 -3.62 -3.08
N ARG A 59 18.61 -4.87 -2.86
CA ARG A 59 19.87 -5.15 -2.14
C ARG A 59 21.09 -4.58 -2.85
N ASN A 60 21.09 -4.56 -4.18
CA ASN A 60 22.17 -3.92 -4.94
C ASN A 60 22.20 -2.40 -4.72
N ARG A 61 21.03 -1.74 -4.66
CA ARG A 61 20.93 -0.31 -4.34
C ARG A 61 21.43 0.04 -2.94
N LEU A 62 21.13 -0.80 -1.96
CA LEU A 62 21.59 -0.61 -0.57
C LEU A 62 23.12 -0.59 -0.43
N LYS A 63 23.88 -1.07 -1.43
CA LYS A 63 25.35 -0.96 -1.45
C LYS A 63 25.84 0.45 -1.75
N GLU A 64 25.02 1.26 -2.43
CA GLU A 64 25.39 2.58 -2.94
C GLU A 64 24.60 3.72 -2.28
N ASN A 65 23.38 3.45 -1.78
CA ASN A 65 22.47 4.42 -1.19
C ASN A 65 21.76 3.82 0.04
N PRO A 66 21.52 4.58 1.13
CA PRO A 66 20.70 4.09 2.26
C PRO A 66 19.25 3.73 1.90
N TYR A 67 18.74 4.17 0.74
CA TYR A 67 17.39 3.89 0.27
C TYR A 67 17.41 2.92 -0.92
N GLY A 68 16.54 1.91 -0.90
CA GLY A 68 16.47 0.89 -1.95
C GLY A 68 15.09 0.75 -2.63
N SER A 69 14.05 1.33 -2.04
CA SER A 69 12.65 1.11 -2.45
C SER A 69 12.11 2.12 -3.47
N GLU A 70 12.99 2.90 -4.11
CA GLU A 70 12.60 3.82 -5.19
C GLU A 70 11.81 3.08 -6.28
N GLY A 71 10.58 3.52 -6.52
CA GLY A 71 9.59 2.65 -7.13
C GLY A 71 8.23 3.29 -7.38
N PHE A 72 7.24 2.44 -7.53
CA PHE A 72 5.85 2.84 -7.74
C PHE A 72 4.94 1.98 -6.87
N LEU A 73 3.96 2.60 -6.20
CA LEU A 73 2.92 1.87 -5.49
C LEU A 73 1.63 1.94 -6.30
N SER A 74 1.27 0.84 -6.95
CA SER A 74 -0.11 0.66 -7.41
C SER A 74 -0.99 0.38 -6.20
N LEU A 75 -2.07 1.14 -6.07
CA LEU A 75 -3.05 0.97 -5.02
C LEU A 75 -4.44 1.13 -5.63
N SER A 76 -5.33 0.17 -5.38
CA SER A 76 -6.70 0.20 -5.88
C SER A 76 -7.71 -0.11 -4.77
N TYR A 77 -8.93 0.40 -4.93
CA TYR A 77 -10.07 0.10 -4.06
C TYR A 77 -11.25 -0.41 -4.90
N TYR A 78 -11.66 -1.66 -4.68
CA TYR A 78 -12.62 -2.38 -5.53
C TYR A 78 -12.30 -2.26 -7.04
N GLY A 79 -11.02 -2.41 -7.38
CA GLY A 79 -10.51 -2.32 -8.74
C GLY A 79 -10.43 -0.90 -9.32
N ILE A 80 -10.74 0.14 -8.54
CA ILE A 80 -10.54 1.53 -8.93
C ILE A 80 -9.15 1.96 -8.48
N ASP A 81 -8.28 2.30 -9.44
CA ASP A 81 -6.94 2.82 -9.14
C ASP A 81 -7.04 4.11 -8.34
N LEU A 82 -6.25 4.20 -7.26
CA LEU A 82 -6.22 5.32 -6.33
C LEU A 82 -4.98 6.20 -6.51
N ILE A 83 -3.87 5.60 -6.94
CA ILE A 83 -2.60 6.29 -7.22
C ILE A 83 -2.38 6.24 -8.73
N SER A 84 -2.24 7.40 -9.35
CA SER A 84 -1.98 7.52 -10.79
C SER A 84 -0.58 6.97 -11.13
N GLY A 85 -0.47 6.30 -12.28
CA GLY A 85 0.76 5.62 -12.72
C GLY A 85 1.98 6.53 -12.94
N ASP A 86 1.79 7.85 -13.02
CA ASP A 86 2.86 8.85 -13.15
C ASP A 86 3.47 9.28 -11.80
N LEU A 87 2.94 8.77 -10.67
CA LEU A 87 3.37 9.10 -9.32
C LEU A 87 4.30 8.02 -8.73
N TRP A 88 5.51 7.89 -9.28
CA TRP A 88 6.58 7.12 -8.62
C TRP A 88 7.08 7.84 -7.35
N ASP A 89 7.61 7.11 -6.37
CA ASP A 89 8.35 7.63 -5.21
C ASP A 89 9.02 6.47 -4.44
N GLU A 90 9.64 6.76 -3.30
CA GLU A 90 10.14 5.79 -2.35
C GLU A 90 8.97 5.04 -1.69
N VAL A 91 8.79 3.77 -2.06
CA VAL A 91 7.60 2.97 -1.73
C VAL A 91 7.44 2.74 -0.23
N THR A 92 8.53 2.53 0.51
CA THR A 92 8.51 2.39 1.98
C THR A 92 7.94 3.63 2.64
N GLY A 93 8.36 4.81 2.17
CA GLY A 93 7.91 6.10 2.65
C GLY A 93 6.45 6.36 2.29
N ILE A 94 5.98 5.96 1.10
CA ILE A 94 4.54 6.02 0.79
C ILE A 94 3.73 5.20 1.80
N TRP A 95 4.16 3.98 2.14
CA TRP A 95 3.47 3.16 3.15
C TRP A 95 3.48 3.81 4.53
N PHE A 96 4.61 4.39 4.94
CA PHE A 96 4.70 5.13 6.19
C PHE A 96 3.69 6.28 6.23
N GLU A 97 3.64 7.10 5.18
CA GLU A 97 2.72 8.24 5.07
C GLU A 97 1.25 7.79 5.03
N LEU A 98 0.94 6.65 4.41
CA LEU A 98 -0.42 6.07 4.43
C LEU A 98 -0.84 5.60 5.83
N LEU A 99 0.06 4.99 6.60
CA LEU A 99 -0.23 4.57 7.98
C LEU A 99 -0.47 5.77 8.89
N GLU A 100 0.38 6.79 8.79
CA GLU A 100 0.23 8.06 9.52
C GLU A 100 -1.08 8.79 9.14
N LEU A 101 -1.45 8.77 7.85
CA LEU A 101 -2.71 9.32 7.37
C LEU A 101 -3.92 8.60 7.99
N VAL A 102 -3.87 7.26 8.04
CA VAL A 102 -4.93 6.43 8.63
C VAL A 102 -5.04 6.69 10.14
N GLU A 103 -3.92 6.74 10.85
CA GLU A 103 -3.90 7.04 12.29
C GLU A 103 -4.56 8.39 12.60
N GLU A 104 -4.09 9.45 11.95
CA GLU A 104 -4.62 10.79 12.18
C GLU A 104 -6.10 10.91 11.76
N PHE A 105 -6.50 10.24 10.69
CA PHE A 105 -7.91 10.19 10.27
C PHE A 105 -8.78 9.51 11.32
N MET A 106 -8.34 8.39 11.90
CA MET A 106 -9.10 7.71 12.95
C MET A 106 -9.27 8.59 14.20
N GLU A 107 -8.34 9.50 14.46
CA GLU A 107 -8.41 10.44 15.58
C GLU A 107 -9.31 11.65 15.30
N LYS A 108 -9.18 12.26 14.12
CA LYS A 108 -9.71 13.61 13.84
C LYS A 108 -10.85 13.61 12.81
N GLY A 109 -11.05 12.51 12.08
CA GLY A 109 -11.94 12.42 10.93
C GLY A 109 -11.41 13.12 9.67
N SER A 110 -10.18 13.64 9.70
CA SER A 110 -9.50 14.28 8.59
C SER A 110 -7.99 14.25 8.82
N ALA A 111 -7.22 13.95 7.78
CA ALA A 111 -5.77 13.95 7.77
C ALA A 111 -5.22 14.36 6.40
N GLU A 112 -4.03 14.96 6.41
CA GLU A 112 -3.25 15.28 5.20
C GLU A 112 -1.77 14.90 5.42
N ARG A 113 -1.18 14.30 4.40
CA ARG A 113 0.24 13.91 4.30
C ARG A 113 0.77 14.27 2.92
N LEU A 114 2.08 14.16 2.73
CA LEU A 114 2.74 14.34 1.45
C LEU A 114 3.50 13.06 1.11
N PHE A 115 3.64 12.77 -0.18
CA PHE A 115 4.63 11.80 -0.63
C PHE A 115 6.04 12.19 -0.15
N PRO A 116 6.92 11.22 0.13
CA PRO A 116 8.21 11.47 0.77
C PRO A 116 9.22 12.21 -0.12
N GLY A 117 9.29 11.86 -1.41
CA GLY A 117 10.26 12.40 -2.37
C GLY A 117 9.71 13.57 -3.21
N GLN A 118 8.39 13.76 -3.22
CA GLN A 118 7.74 14.86 -3.94
C GLN A 118 6.51 15.42 -3.21
N PRO A 119 6.16 16.70 -3.39
CA PRO A 119 5.06 17.35 -2.65
C PRO A 119 3.68 16.97 -3.21
N VAL A 120 3.43 15.67 -3.40
CA VAL A 120 2.14 15.13 -3.82
C VAL A 120 1.26 14.91 -2.59
N PRO A 121 0.10 15.58 -2.48
CA PRO A 121 -0.74 15.45 -1.30
C PRO A 121 -1.52 14.13 -1.25
N LEU A 122 -1.56 13.56 -0.05
CA LEU A 122 -2.42 12.46 0.37
C LEU A 122 -3.43 12.99 1.38
N ARG A 123 -4.73 12.73 1.17
CA ARG A 123 -5.78 13.18 2.10
C ARG A 123 -6.81 12.10 2.33
N LEU A 124 -7.25 11.98 3.58
CA LEU A 124 -8.38 11.17 3.98
C LEU A 124 -9.28 12.02 4.87
N GLU A 125 -10.52 12.27 4.46
CA GLU A 125 -11.41 13.17 5.20
C GLU A 125 -12.89 12.75 5.12
N VAL A 126 -13.63 12.99 6.21
CA VAL A 126 -15.09 12.92 6.20
C VAL A 126 -15.65 14.21 5.63
N LYS A 127 -16.38 14.10 4.52
CA LYS A 127 -17.10 15.22 3.89
C LYS A 127 -18.59 14.90 3.81
N GLY A 128 -19.34 15.47 4.76
CA GLY A 128 -20.77 15.20 4.88
C GLY A 128 -21.02 13.76 5.35
N ARG A 129 -21.57 12.91 4.46
CA ARG A 129 -21.83 11.48 4.74
C ARG A 129 -20.85 10.54 4.06
N SER A 130 -19.84 11.07 3.38
CA SER A 130 -18.88 10.29 2.60
C SER A 130 -17.48 10.49 3.18
N THR A 131 -16.68 9.44 3.14
CA THR A 131 -15.24 9.52 3.37
C THR A 131 -14.55 9.61 2.01
N LEU A 132 -13.66 10.59 1.86
CA LEU A 132 -12.93 10.86 0.63
C LEU A 132 -11.46 10.53 0.84
N PHE A 133 -10.93 9.68 -0.03
CA PHE A 133 -9.49 9.47 -0.18
C PHE A 133 -9.01 10.23 -1.43
N THR A 134 -8.00 11.08 -1.28
CA THR A 134 -7.46 11.89 -2.37
C THR A 134 -5.96 11.71 -2.48
N VAL A 135 -5.49 11.45 -3.70
CA VAL A 135 -4.08 11.47 -4.08
C VAL A 135 -3.91 12.53 -5.16
N ASN A 136 -3.08 13.53 -4.90
CA ASN A 136 -2.91 14.69 -5.79
C ASN A 136 -4.25 15.38 -6.11
N ARG A 137 -4.77 15.17 -7.33
CA ARG A 137 -6.03 15.73 -7.84
C ARG A 137 -7.14 14.68 -7.98
N GLN A 138 -6.82 13.41 -7.74
CA GLN A 138 -7.76 12.31 -7.88
C GLN A 138 -8.40 12.02 -6.54
N THR A 139 -9.74 12.12 -6.49
CA THR A 139 -10.53 11.86 -5.28
C THR A 139 -11.47 10.69 -5.53
N ASN A 140 -11.46 9.73 -4.60
CA ASN A 140 -12.33 8.56 -4.59
C ASN A 140 -13.14 8.53 -3.29
N ILE A 141 -14.38 8.07 -3.37
CA ILE A 141 -15.20 7.79 -2.18
C ILE A 141 -14.80 6.40 -1.67
N VAL A 142 -14.50 6.29 -0.39
CA VAL A 142 -14.15 5.02 0.26
C VAL A 142 -15.05 4.77 1.46
N ASP A 143 -15.37 3.50 1.73
CA ASP A 143 -15.97 3.11 3.00
C ASP A 143 -14.85 2.86 4.02
N PRO A 144 -14.76 3.63 5.14
CA PRO A 144 -13.72 3.41 6.14
C PRO A 144 -13.77 2.01 6.76
N ASP A 145 -14.92 1.34 6.77
CA ASP A 145 -15.06 -0.02 7.31
C ASP A 145 -14.33 -1.09 6.50
N ASP A 146 -14.13 -0.84 5.21
CA ASP A 146 -13.41 -1.74 4.31
C ASP A 146 -12.01 -1.20 3.95
N PHE A 147 -11.91 0.12 3.77
CA PHE A 147 -10.69 0.78 3.32
C PHE A 147 -9.57 0.75 4.35
N ILE A 148 -9.86 1.07 5.62
CA ILE A 148 -8.83 1.10 6.66
C ILE A 148 -8.25 -0.30 6.91
N PRO A 149 -9.05 -1.37 7.13
CA PRO A 149 -8.51 -2.72 7.23
C PRO A 149 -7.71 -3.13 5.99
N GLY A 150 -8.18 -2.78 4.79
CA GLY A 150 -7.49 -3.08 3.54
C GLY A 150 -6.11 -2.42 3.44
N ILE A 151 -5.99 -1.14 3.80
CA ILE A 151 -4.68 -0.43 3.85
C ILE A 151 -3.75 -1.09 4.85
N LEU A 152 -4.25 -1.44 6.05
CA LEU A 152 -3.45 -2.09 7.09
C LEU A 152 -2.98 -3.50 6.68
N ASP A 153 -3.84 -4.25 5.98
CA ASP A 153 -3.50 -5.59 5.47
C ASP A 153 -2.42 -5.53 4.38
N GLU A 154 -2.54 -4.60 3.45
CA GLU A 154 -1.56 -4.42 2.38
C GLU A 154 -0.23 -3.85 2.90
N ALA A 155 -0.26 -2.92 3.87
CA ALA A 155 0.93 -2.45 4.55
C ALA A 155 1.64 -3.58 5.31
N TYR A 156 0.89 -4.42 6.04
CA TYR A 156 1.45 -5.59 6.72
C TYR A 156 2.16 -6.52 5.71
N ARG A 157 1.49 -6.82 4.59
CA ARG A 157 2.02 -7.66 3.52
C ARG A 157 3.31 -7.09 2.93
N TYR A 158 3.38 -5.77 2.73
CA TYR A 158 4.58 -5.09 2.28
C TYR A 158 5.74 -5.23 3.28
N TYR A 159 5.54 -4.85 4.55
CA TYR A 159 6.61 -4.89 5.54
C TYR A 159 7.08 -6.32 5.84
N SER A 160 6.19 -7.31 5.82
CA SER A 160 6.59 -8.73 5.90
C SER A 160 7.44 -9.13 4.70
N TRP A 161 7.09 -8.71 3.48
CA TRP A 161 7.92 -8.98 2.31
C TRP A 161 9.31 -8.35 2.47
N VAL A 162 9.40 -7.11 2.97
CA VAL A 162 10.66 -6.40 3.16
C VAL A 162 11.55 -7.12 4.18
N GLU A 163 10.99 -7.51 5.33
CA GLU A 163 11.71 -8.28 6.36
C GLU A 163 12.23 -9.62 5.79
N GLU A 164 11.38 -10.37 5.09
CA GLU A 164 11.71 -11.69 4.55
C GLU A 164 12.72 -11.63 3.40
N ASN A 165 12.57 -10.65 2.49
CA ASN A 165 13.33 -10.60 1.25
C ASN A 165 14.52 -9.66 1.32
N ILE A 166 14.50 -8.60 2.12
CA ILE A 166 15.62 -7.67 2.22
C ILE A 166 16.45 -7.98 3.48
N GLY A 167 15.83 -8.50 4.53
CA GLY A 167 16.48 -8.80 5.80
C GLY A 167 16.69 -7.57 6.68
N THR A 168 15.90 -6.51 6.45
CA THR A 168 15.80 -5.35 7.35
C THR A 168 14.86 -5.65 8.50
N ASP A 169 15.09 -5.02 9.66
CA ASP A 169 14.21 -5.17 10.82
C ASP A 169 12.99 -4.25 10.65
N GLU A 170 11.85 -4.85 10.30
CA GLU A 170 10.57 -4.15 10.12
C GLU A 170 9.64 -4.30 11.33
N SER A 171 10.17 -4.78 12.47
CA SER A 171 9.37 -5.08 13.68
C SER A 171 8.55 -3.88 14.15
N GLN A 172 9.12 -2.66 14.07
CA GLN A 172 8.43 -1.45 14.48
C GLN A 172 7.24 -1.13 13.57
N ALA A 173 7.42 -1.20 12.25
CA ALA A 173 6.35 -0.96 11.29
C ALA A 173 5.22 -1.99 11.44
N LEU A 174 5.56 -3.27 11.57
CA LEU A 174 4.60 -4.35 11.80
C LEU A 174 3.83 -4.17 13.12
N GLN A 175 4.50 -3.70 14.17
CA GLN A 175 3.85 -3.36 15.44
C GLN A 175 2.90 -2.16 15.30
N SER A 176 3.28 -1.12 14.57
CA SER A 176 2.41 0.02 14.29
C SER A 176 1.15 -0.41 13.55
N VAL A 177 1.27 -1.24 12.50
CA VAL A 177 0.13 -1.78 11.76
C VAL A 177 -0.82 -2.54 12.68
N ASN A 178 -0.30 -3.44 13.52
CA ASN A 178 -1.12 -4.20 14.45
C ASN A 178 -1.77 -3.33 15.53
N SER A 179 -1.07 -2.30 16.00
CA SER A 179 -1.62 -1.33 16.95
C SER A 179 -2.80 -0.56 16.33
N LEU A 180 -2.66 -0.11 15.09
CA LEU A 180 -3.75 0.56 14.35
C LEU A 180 -4.95 -0.36 14.11
N ARG A 181 -4.72 -1.65 13.79
CA ARG A 181 -5.80 -2.64 13.69
C ARG A 181 -6.59 -2.76 15.00
N HIS A 182 -5.89 -2.84 16.13
CA HIS A 182 -6.55 -2.90 17.44
C HIS A 182 -7.36 -1.63 17.73
N GLN A 183 -6.77 -0.46 17.52
CA GLN A 183 -7.46 0.82 17.71
C GLN A 183 -8.72 0.95 16.84
N PHE A 184 -8.64 0.52 15.58
CA PHE A 184 -9.78 0.54 14.67
C PHE A 184 -10.95 -0.31 15.17
N LEU A 185 -10.66 -1.53 15.63
CA LEU A 185 -11.67 -2.44 16.17
C LEU A 185 -12.31 -1.89 17.47
N GLU A 186 -11.51 -1.33 18.38
CA GLU A 186 -12.02 -0.73 19.62
C GLU A 186 -12.98 0.44 19.35
N ARG A 187 -12.65 1.28 18.36
CA ARG A 187 -13.50 2.41 17.95
C ARG A 187 -14.82 1.95 17.33
N LYS A 188 -14.78 0.88 16.53
CA LYS A 188 -15.99 0.27 15.93
C LYS A 188 -16.95 -0.29 16.98
N HIS A 189 -16.44 -0.85 18.07
CA HIS A 189 -17.26 -1.34 19.17
C HIS A 189 -17.82 -0.24 20.09
N SER A 190 -17.25 0.97 20.01
CA SER A 190 -17.64 2.12 20.84
C SER A 190 -18.63 3.07 20.17
N SER A 191 -18.92 2.88 18.87
CA SER A 191 -19.80 3.71 18.04
C SER A 191 -21.15 3.03 17.80
#